data_AF-A0A3D8I8Y5-F1
#
_entry.id   AF-A0A3D8I8Y5-F1
#
_cell.length_a   1.000
_cell.length_b   1.000
_cell.length_c   1.000
_cell.angle_alpha   90.00
_cell.angle_beta   90.00
_cell.angle_gamma   90.00
#
_symmetry.space_group_name_H-M   'P 1'
#
loop_
_entity.id
_entity.type
_entity.pdbx_description
1 polymer ?
#
loop_
_entity_poly.entity_id
_entity_poly.type
_entity_poly.pdbx_seq_one_letter_code
_entity_poly.pdbx_strand_id
1 'polypeptide(L)'
;MRLVVSIFFIVSIMYASVYQAHFQDMLSSQISYNSTLYKDKETEGKIYYGGKVTLSGILEWQMYQDEVDFYWRLVFFPDIPNDLPRLFANDNTAINTAIFLNDTLKKDVSFQKNSFLQIYNILPNQLNPIDEYILGGIAIRAILTLENYYITHKSLDSEADTPYYATIANDVKVLSSIRKWYIAKQFLPSEYILSYASKDSYINLRESPNGKILRAIQKDEMGDLCKSIESAENKGLILELGRDTKNPKWLKVAYIPPESKDTSKTIYGVIHESQVSYDCAR
;
A
#
# COMPACT_ATOMS: atom_id res chain seq x y z
N MET A 1 32.27 6.12 -33.42
CA MET A 1 31.58 6.38 -32.14
C MET A 1 30.19 5.80 -32.23
N ARG A 2 29.90 4.69 -31.53
CA ARG A 2 28.55 4.16 -31.41
C ARG A 2 27.89 4.85 -30.22
N LEU A 3 26.83 5.61 -30.50
CA LEU A 3 25.98 6.23 -29.50
C LEU A 3 25.22 5.10 -28.79
N VAL A 4 25.63 4.76 -27.56
CA VAL A 4 24.85 3.87 -26.69
C VAL A 4 23.76 4.73 -26.08
N VAL A 5 22.55 4.65 -26.64
CA VAL A 5 21.36 5.22 -26.00
C VAL A 5 20.96 4.23 -24.91
N SER A 6 21.39 4.51 -23.68
CA SER A 6 20.86 3.85 -22.50
C SER A 6 19.41 4.31 -22.30
N ILE A 7 18.46 3.54 -22.83
CA ILE A 7 17.06 3.69 -22.51
C ILE A 7 16.90 3.19 -21.07
N PHE A 8 16.90 4.12 -20.11
CA PHE A 8 16.32 3.85 -18.80
C PHE A 8 14.83 3.65 -19.01
N PHE A 9 14.38 2.39 -19.04
CA PHE A 9 13.00 2.10 -18.69
C PHE A 9 12.85 2.52 -17.23
N ILE A 10 12.28 3.71 -17.01
CA ILE A 10 11.60 3.99 -15.74
C ILE A 10 10.45 3.00 -15.74
N VAL A 11 10.66 1.84 -15.14
CA VAL A 11 9.56 1.00 -14.67
C VAL A 11 8.90 1.86 -13.61
N SER A 12 7.90 2.63 -14.02
CA SER A 12 6.97 3.25 -13.08
C SER A 12 6.47 2.09 -12.25
N ILE A 13 6.93 1.96 -11.01
CA ILE A 13 6.52 0.90 -10.09
C ILE A 13 5.05 1.22 -9.79
N MET A 14 4.15 0.61 -10.58
CA MET A 14 2.70 0.90 -10.61
C MET A 14 2.02 0.55 -9.29
N TYR A 15 2.56 -0.46 -8.61
CA TYR A 15 2.25 -0.90 -7.26
C TYR A 15 3.54 -1.15 -6.50
N ALA A 16 3.50 -1.03 -5.18
CA ALA A 16 4.64 -1.25 -4.33
C ALA A 16 5.35 -2.59 -4.59
N SER A 17 6.66 -2.52 -4.84
CA SER A 17 7.53 -3.68 -4.97
C SER A 17 7.90 -4.24 -3.59
N VAL A 18 8.09 -5.56 -3.50
CA VAL A 18 8.69 -6.22 -2.31
C VAL A 18 10.22 -6.14 -2.33
N TYR A 19 10.79 -5.75 -3.48
CA TYR A 19 12.23 -5.72 -3.69
C TYR A 19 12.81 -4.32 -3.58
N GLN A 20 11.98 -3.28 -3.62
CA GLN A 20 12.42 -1.89 -3.64
C GLN A 20 11.37 -0.99 -2.98
N ALA A 21 11.82 -0.14 -2.07
CA ALA A 21 11.05 0.99 -1.55
C ALA A 21 10.51 1.87 -2.70
N HIS A 22 9.30 2.39 -2.55
CA HIS A 22 8.73 3.29 -3.54
C HIS A 22 9.55 4.58 -3.68
N PHE A 23 10.03 5.12 -2.56
CA PHE A 23 10.88 6.32 -2.54
C PHE A 23 12.35 5.96 -2.31
N GLN A 24 13.00 5.38 -3.33
CA GLN A 24 14.43 5.04 -3.29
C GLN A 24 15.33 6.22 -2.91
N ASP A 25 14.96 7.44 -3.29
CA ASP A 25 15.68 8.67 -2.96
C ASP A 25 15.66 9.03 -1.46
N MET A 26 14.83 8.36 -0.66
CA MET A 26 14.84 8.49 0.80
C MET A 26 15.86 7.58 1.50
N LEU A 27 16.46 6.60 0.80
CA LEU A 27 17.54 5.77 1.36
C LEU A 27 18.80 6.62 1.53
N SER A 28 19.62 6.30 2.53
CA SER A 28 20.85 7.05 2.83
C SER A 28 22.04 6.12 2.91
N SER A 29 23.21 6.69 2.61
CA SER A 29 24.49 6.06 2.90
C SER A 29 24.91 6.19 4.37
N GLN A 30 24.24 7.03 5.17
CA GLN A 30 24.49 7.14 6.62
C GLN A 30 23.62 6.13 7.37
N ILE A 31 24.25 5.04 7.78
CA ILE A 31 23.59 3.86 8.33
C ILE A 31 23.67 3.88 9.85
N SER A 32 22.53 3.72 10.53
CA SER A 32 22.48 3.36 11.95
C SER A 32 22.26 1.86 12.06
N TYR A 33 23.22 1.14 12.62
CA TYR A 33 23.18 -0.32 12.76
C TYR A 33 23.67 -0.77 14.14
N ASN A 34 22.88 -1.63 14.80
CA ASN A 34 23.30 -2.39 15.97
C ASN A 34 22.53 -3.71 16.00
N SER A 35 23.17 -4.85 16.27
CA SER A 35 22.54 -6.17 16.22
C SER A 35 23.04 -7.08 17.34
N THR A 36 22.10 -7.80 17.94
CA THR A 36 22.35 -8.95 18.83
C THR A 36 21.72 -10.23 18.28
N LEU A 37 21.37 -10.25 16.99
CA LEU A 37 20.67 -11.37 16.38
C LEU A 37 21.52 -12.64 16.34
N TYR A 38 20.89 -13.76 16.69
CA TYR A 38 21.47 -15.09 16.57
C TYR A 38 20.40 -16.07 16.07
N LYS A 39 20.81 -17.10 15.31
CA LYS A 39 19.90 -18.18 14.91
C LYS A 39 19.44 -18.93 16.16
N ASP A 40 18.13 -18.95 16.38
CA ASP A 40 17.51 -19.52 17.59
C ASP A 40 17.01 -20.95 17.32
N LYS A 41 16.11 -21.10 16.34
CA LYS A 41 15.54 -22.41 15.98
C LYS A 41 15.13 -22.46 14.52
N GLU A 42 14.97 -23.68 14.02
CA GLU A 42 14.56 -23.97 12.64
C GLU A 42 13.47 -25.04 12.62
N THR A 43 12.49 -24.86 11.74
CA THR A 43 11.43 -25.82 11.45
C THR A 43 11.41 -26.10 9.95
N GLU A 44 10.63 -27.10 9.52
CA GLU A 44 10.48 -27.47 8.11
C GLU A 44 10.14 -26.30 7.17
N GLY A 45 9.50 -25.24 7.68
CA GLY A 45 9.07 -24.10 6.88
C GLY A 45 9.66 -22.75 7.28
N LYS A 46 10.42 -22.66 8.38
CA LYS A 46 10.87 -21.36 8.93
C LYS A 46 12.19 -21.45 9.69
N ILE A 47 13.00 -20.40 9.58
CA ILE A 47 14.16 -20.16 10.46
C ILE A 47 13.86 -18.94 11.32
N TYR A 48 14.05 -19.07 12.63
CA TYR A 48 13.81 -18.03 13.62
C TYR A 48 15.12 -17.52 14.20
N TYR A 49 15.15 -16.22 14.51
CA TYR A 49 16.28 -15.54 15.11
C TYR A 49 15.87 -14.90 16.42
N GLY A 50 16.67 -15.14 17.46
CA GLY A 50 16.56 -14.47 18.75
C GLY A 50 17.36 -13.16 18.76
N GLY A 51 17.11 -12.31 19.76
CA GLY A 51 17.77 -11.01 19.89
C GLY A 51 17.03 -9.86 19.22
N LYS A 52 17.71 -8.72 19.04
CA LYS A 52 17.17 -7.51 18.42
C LYS A 52 18.14 -6.92 17.41
N VAL A 53 17.63 -6.12 16.48
CA VAL A 53 18.43 -5.29 15.59
C VAL A 53 17.84 -3.90 15.48
N THR A 54 18.68 -2.87 15.56
CA THR A 54 18.30 -1.47 15.33
C THR A 54 18.85 -1.01 13.99
N LEU A 55 17.98 -0.53 13.12
CA LEU A 55 18.28 -0.17 11.73
C LEU A 55 17.67 1.17 11.36
N SER A 56 18.42 2.02 10.66
CA SER A 56 17.83 3.11 9.88
C SER A 56 17.31 2.61 8.53
N GLY A 57 16.28 3.26 7.99
CA GLY A 57 15.70 2.90 6.70
C GLY A 57 14.40 3.63 6.41
N ILE A 58 13.64 3.11 5.45
CA ILE A 58 12.32 3.61 5.07
C ILE A 58 11.26 2.64 5.57
N LEU A 59 10.35 3.14 6.40
CA LEU A 59 9.12 2.44 6.75
C LEU A 59 8.04 2.84 5.75
N GLU A 60 7.50 1.87 5.02
CA GLU A 60 6.44 2.06 4.04
C GLU A 60 5.18 1.28 4.44
N TRP A 61 4.07 2.01 4.58
CA TRP A 61 2.74 1.41 4.57
C TRP A 61 2.17 1.57 3.16
N GLN A 62 2.09 0.46 2.44
CA GLN A 62 2.01 0.50 0.99
C GLN A 62 0.96 -0.46 0.46
N MET A 63 0.17 0.04 -0.49
CA MET A 63 -0.77 -0.76 -1.27
C MET A 63 -0.01 -1.56 -2.33
N TYR A 64 -0.28 -2.85 -2.39
CA TYR A 64 0.26 -3.77 -3.39
C TYR A 64 -0.90 -4.57 -4.00
N GLN A 65 -0.69 -5.06 -5.22
CA GLN A 65 -1.63 -5.94 -5.91
C GLN A 65 -1.20 -7.40 -5.71
N ASP A 66 -2.17 -8.27 -5.41
CA ASP A 66 -2.00 -9.72 -5.40
C ASP A 66 -3.14 -10.36 -6.19
N GLU A 67 -2.78 -11.02 -7.30
CA GLU A 67 -3.70 -11.52 -8.33
C GLU A 67 -4.74 -10.46 -8.78
N VAL A 68 -5.93 -10.49 -8.21
CA VAL A 68 -7.11 -9.69 -8.56
C VAL A 68 -7.50 -8.72 -7.44
N ASP A 69 -6.78 -8.71 -6.32
CA ASP A 69 -7.11 -7.87 -5.16
C ASP A 69 -5.95 -6.92 -4.84
N PHE A 70 -6.23 -5.86 -4.09
CA PHE A 70 -5.22 -4.98 -3.52
C PHE A 70 -5.26 -5.01 -2.00
N TYR A 71 -4.09 -4.91 -1.40
CA TYR A 71 -3.90 -5.00 0.03
C TYR A 71 -2.87 -3.96 0.49
N TRP A 72 -2.95 -3.56 1.74
CA TRP A 72 -1.93 -2.71 2.36
C TRP A 72 -1.05 -3.55 3.28
N ARG A 73 0.26 -3.35 3.17
CA ARG A 73 1.24 -3.99 4.04
C ARG A 73 2.14 -2.95 4.67
N LEU A 74 2.63 -3.27 5.86
CA LEU A 74 3.68 -2.50 6.52
C LEU A 74 5.02 -3.19 6.28
N VAL A 75 5.95 -2.47 5.67
CA VAL A 75 7.23 -3.00 5.24
C VAL A 75 8.33 -2.01 5.58
N PHE A 76 9.48 -2.54 5.98
CA PHE A 76 10.66 -1.73 6.28
C PHE A 76 11.80 -2.08 5.32
N PHE A 77 12.33 -1.06 4.66
CA PHE A 77 13.49 -1.14 3.78
C PHE A 77 14.70 -0.55 4.50
N PRO A 78 15.59 -1.38 5.08
CA PRO A 78 16.74 -0.87 5.79
C PRO A 78 17.70 -0.14 4.84
N ASP A 79 18.36 0.91 5.33
CA ASP A 79 19.57 1.44 4.69
C ASP A 79 20.61 0.32 4.77
N ILE A 80 20.85 -0.41 3.68
CA ILE A 80 21.67 -1.63 3.72
C ILE A 80 23.08 -1.32 4.23
N PRO A 81 23.50 -1.86 5.39
CA PRO A 81 24.90 -2.11 5.64
C PRO A 81 25.30 -3.39 4.90
N ASN A 82 26.50 -3.43 4.33
CA ASN A 82 27.10 -4.66 3.78
C ASN A 82 27.18 -5.81 4.82
N ASP A 83 26.98 -5.49 6.11
CA ASP A 83 27.29 -6.30 7.29
C ASP A 83 26.09 -6.54 8.25
N LEU A 84 24.83 -6.30 7.83
CA LEU A 84 23.73 -7.10 8.40
C LEU A 84 24.17 -8.57 8.31
N PRO A 85 23.84 -9.47 9.26
CA PRO A 85 24.10 -10.89 9.04
C PRO A 85 23.51 -11.20 7.68
N ARG A 86 24.36 -11.44 6.67
CA ARG A 86 23.90 -11.86 5.35
C ARG A 86 23.03 -13.04 5.71
N LEU A 87 21.75 -12.96 5.46
CA LEU A 87 20.92 -14.13 5.54
C LEU A 87 21.32 -14.94 4.29
N PHE A 88 22.36 -15.76 4.48
CA PHE A 88 23.59 -15.84 3.67
C PHE A 88 23.49 -16.31 2.21
N ALA A 89 23.91 -15.43 1.28
CA ALA A 89 24.73 -15.67 0.08
C ALA A 89 24.19 -16.51 -1.11
N ASN A 90 23.90 -15.79 -2.23
CA ASN A 90 24.73 -15.89 -3.44
C ASN A 90 24.69 -14.60 -4.29
N ASP A 91 25.87 -14.28 -4.84
CA ASP A 91 26.19 -13.40 -5.97
C ASP A 91 25.71 -11.94 -5.98
N ASN A 92 26.65 -11.02 -5.69
CA ASN A 92 26.92 -9.69 -6.28
C ASN A 92 25.78 -8.71 -6.66
N THR A 93 24.53 -8.98 -6.30
CA THR A 93 23.41 -8.05 -6.44
C THR A 93 22.89 -7.72 -5.07
N ALA A 94 23.05 -6.45 -4.66
CA ALA A 94 22.38 -5.91 -3.50
C ALA A 94 20.87 -5.93 -3.76
N ILE A 95 20.21 -7.01 -3.39
CA ILE A 95 18.75 -7.06 -3.36
C ILE A 95 18.35 -6.30 -2.11
N ASN A 96 17.64 -5.18 -2.28
CA ASN A 96 17.02 -4.44 -1.19
C ASN A 96 15.90 -5.29 -0.58
N THR A 97 16.25 -6.25 0.26
CA THR A 97 15.25 -7.18 0.78
C THR A 97 14.44 -6.51 1.86
N ALA A 98 13.16 -6.32 1.57
CA ALA A 98 12.24 -5.70 2.49
C ALA A 98 11.96 -6.62 3.69
N ILE A 99 11.78 -6.01 4.86
CA ILE A 99 11.38 -6.68 6.09
C ILE A 99 9.89 -6.44 6.26
N PHE A 100 9.10 -7.49 6.10
CA PHE A 100 7.66 -7.46 6.33
C PHE A 100 7.38 -7.40 7.82
N LEU A 101 6.58 -6.43 8.21
CA LEU A 101 6.24 -6.23 9.61
C LEU A 101 4.87 -6.83 9.87
N ASN A 102 4.81 -7.79 10.80
CA ASN A 102 3.59 -8.41 11.29
C ASN A 102 2.76 -9.19 10.23
N ASP A 103 3.38 -10.21 9.62
CA ASP A 103 2.81 -11.04 8.54
C ASP A 103 1.83 -12.11 9.05
N THR A 104 0.62 -11.70 9.36
CA THR A 104 -0.51 -12.62 9.53
C THR A 104 -1.61 -12.22 8.55
N LEU A 105 -1.32 -12.30 7.25
CA LEU A 105 -2.21 -11.79 6.21
C LEU A 105 -3.40 -12.74 5.92
N LYS A 106 -4.61 -12.25 6.15
CA LYS A 106 -5.86 -12.77 5.59
C LYS A 106 -6.69 -11.61 5.01
N LYS A 107 -7.44 -11.93 3.95
CA LYS A 107 -8.43 -11.14 3.22
C LYS A 107 -9.52 -10.60 4.17
N ASP A 108 -9.42 -9.35 4.63
CA ASP A 108 -10.46 -8.69 5.44
C ASP A 108 -10.32 -7.15 5.46
N VAL A 109 -11.42 -6.39 5.42
CA VAL A 109 -11.43 -4.93 5.65
C VAL A 109 -10.96 -4.60 7.08
N SER A 110 -11.20 -5.51 8.03
CA SER A 110 -10.63 -5.41 9.38
C SER A 110 -9.10 -5.38 9.35
N PHE A 111 -8.49 -6.06 8.37
CA PHE A 111 -7.05 -6.06 8.19
C PHE A 111 -6.51 -4.73 7.69
N GLN A 112 -7.13 -4.05 6.70
CA GLN A 112 -6.70 -2.70 6.29
C GLN A 112 -6.66 -1.75 7.48
N LYS A 113 -7.73 -1.77 8.29
CA LYS A 113 -7.81 -0.99 9.53
C LYS A 113 -6.71 -1.37 10.52
N ASN A 114 -6.47 -2.65 10.75
CA ASN A 114 -5.43 -3.11 11.66
C ASN A 114 -4.02 -2.74 11.18
N SER A 115 -3.76 -2.80 9.88
CA SER A 115 -2.50 -2.40 9.27
C SER A 115 -2.28 -0.89 9.32
N PHE A 116 -3.33 -0.09 9.11
CA PHE A 116 -3.24 1.36 9.30
C PHE A 116 -3.02 1.72 10.76
N LEU A 117 -3.71 1.06 11.71
CA LEU A 117 -3.50 1.27 13.14
C LEU A 117 -2.05 1.03 13.56
N GLN A 118 -1.36 0.06 12.95
CA GLN A 118 0.06 -0.18 13.23
C GLN A 118 0.91 1.03 12.88
N ILE A 119 0.83 1.56 11.65
CA ILE A 119 1.61 2.75 11.27
C ILE A 119 1.11 4.02 11.99
N TYR A 120 -0.20 4.13 12.26
CA TYR A 120 -0.79 5.23 13.02
C TYR A 120 -0.30 5.27 14.46
N ASN A 121 -0.12 4.13 15.13
CA ASN A 121 0.43 4.09 16.48
C ASN A 121 1.93 4.45 16.51
N ILE A 122 2.65 4.17 15.43
CA ILE A 122 4.06 4.53 15.28
C ILE A 122 4.21 6.03 14.95
N LEU A 123 3.29 6.58 14.16
CA LEU A 123 3.36 7.93 13.59
C LEU A 123 2.09 8.77 13.87
N PRO A 124 1.54 8.82 15.10
CA PRO A 124 0.19 9.34 15.34
C PRO A 124 0.07 10.83 15.04
N ASN A 125 1.14 11.60 15.28
CA ASN A 125 1.18 13.04 15.05
C ASN A 125 1.58 13.41 13.61
N GLN A 126 1.83 12.42 12.76
CA GLN A 126 2.19 12.64 11.37
C GLN A 126 1.02 12.27 10.45
N LEU A 127 0.23 11.25 10.79
CA LEU A 127 -0.84 10.75 9.94
C LEU A 127 -2.20 11.39 10.27
N ASN A 128 -2.98 11.69 9.23
CA ASN A 128 -4.38 12.05 9.41
C ASN A 128 -5.23 10.78 9.44
N PRO A 129 -6.33 10.71 10.22
CA PRO A 129 -7.21 9.55 10.22
C PRO A 129 -7.75 9.17 8.83
N ILE A 130 -7.92 10.15 7.93
CA ILE A 130 -8.36 9.91 6.55
C ILE A 130 -7.32 9.17 5.69
N ASP A 131 -6.06 9.16 6.11
CA ASP A 131 -4.98 8.45 5.41
C ASP A 131 -5.18 6.92 5.45
N GLU A 132 -6.06 6.40 6.33
CA GLU A 132 -6.51 4.99 6.35
C GLU A 132 -7.03 4.52 4.98
N TYR A 133 -7.60 5.44 4.19
CA TYR A 133 -8.22 5.13 2.91
C TYR A 133 -7.33 5.43 1.70
N ILE A 134 -6.06 5.82 1.91
CA ILE A 134 -5.17 6.20 0.82
C ILE A 134 -5.01 5.06 -0.20
N LEU A 135 -5.36 5.33 -1.44
CA LEU A 135 -5.12 4.43 -2.56
C LEU A 135 -3.70 4.63 -3.10
N GLY A 136 -2.73 3.98 -2.46
CA GLY A 136 -1.30 4.16 -2.71
C GLY A 136 -0.49 3.82 -1.47
N GLY A 137 0.35 4.72 -0.99
CA GLY A 137 1.12 4.44 0.21
C GLY A 137 1.78 5.64 0.85
N ILE A 138 2.33 5.37 2.03
CA ILE A 138 2.95 6.33 2.92
C ILE A 138 4.33 5.82 3.27
N ALA A 139 5.33 6.68 3.15
CA ALA A 139 6.71 6.37 3.47
C ALA A 139 7.29 7.39 4.44
N ILE A 140 8.11 6.91 5.36
CA ILE A 140 8.85 7.76 6.29
C ILE A 140 10.24 7.18 6.52
N ARG A 141 11.22 8.05 6.67
CA ARG A 141 12.56 7.64 7.12
C ARG A 141 12.55 7.50 8.64
N ALA A 142 13.01 6.36 9.14
CA ALA A 142 13.01 6.07 10.56
C ALA A 142 14.21 5.22 10.98
N ILE A 143 14.53 5.23 12.28
CA ILE A 143 15.33 4.21 12.95
C ILE A 143 14.37 3.34 13.76
N LEU A 144 14.38 2.04 13.49
CA LEU A 144 13.53 1.06 14.16
C LEU A 144 14.39 0.05 14.91
N THR A 145 13.96 -0.33 16.11
CA THR A 145 14.41 -1.56 16.76
C THR A 145 13.42 -2.67 16.47
N LEU A 146 13.91 -3.75 15.88
CA LEU A 146 13.14 -4.90 15.40
C LEU A 146 13.52 -6.16 16.18
N GLU A 147 12.55 -7.04 16.41
CA GLU A 147 12.69 -8.31 17.14
C GLU A 147 11.77 -9.40 16.55
N ASN A 148 11.84 -10.62 17.09
CA ASN A 148 11.05 -11.78 16.65
C ASN A 148 11.24 -12.10 15.15
N TYR A 149 12.51 -12.10 14.71
CA TYR A 149 12.85 -12.28 13.31
C TYR A 149 12.59 -13.72 12.83
N TYR A 150 12.03 -13.87 11.64
CA TYR A 150 11.98 -15.16 10.95
C TYR A 150 11.97 -15.03 9.42
N ILE A 151 12.32 -16.12 8.74
CA ILE A 151 12.20 -16.28 7.29
C ILE A 151 11.39 -17.52 6.94
N THR A 152 10.75 -17.55 5.77
CA THR A 152 9.96 -18.70 5.28
C THR A 152 10.71 -19.48 4.20
N HIS A 153 10.69 -20.81 4.28
CA HIS A 153 11.56 -21.70 3.51
C HIS A 153 10.88 -22.29 2.25
N LYS A 154 9.83 -21.65 1.70
CA LYS A 154 8.90 -22.38 0.80
C LYS A 154 9.40 -22.66 -0.63
N SER A 155 10.57 -22.17 -1.06
CA SER A 155 11.21 -22.61 -2.32
C SER A 155 12.68 -22.19 -2.40
N LEU A 156 13.61 -23.04 -1.96
CA LEU A 156 15.05 -22.86 -2.23
C LEU A 156 15.43 -23.46 -3.60
N ASP A 157 14.83 -22.96 -4.68
CA ASP A 157 15.50 -23.02 -5.99
C ASP A 157 16.38 -21.76 -6.20
N SER A 158 16.12 -20.68 -5.45
CA SER A 158 17.08 -19.57 -5.26
C SER A 158 16.79 -18.79 -3.96
N GLU A 159 17.83 -18.40 -3.22
CA GLU A 159 17.72 -17.63 -1.97
C GLU A 159 17.24 -16.18 -2.16
N ALA A 160 17.20 -15.70 -3.41
CA ALA A 160 16.82 -14.33 -3.75
C ALA A 160 15.34 -14.00 -3.45
N ASP A 161 14.49 -15.02 -3.27
CA ASP A 161 13.03 -14.89 -3.16
C ASP A 161 12.49 -15.15 -1.74
N THR A 162 13.36 -15.23 -0.72
CA THR A 162 12.92 -15.51 0.66
C THR A 162 12.53 -14.23 1.43
N PRO A 163 11.26 -14.06 1.85
CA PRO A 163 10.82 -12.87 2.58
C PRO A 163 11.26 -12.88 4.06
N TYR A 164 11.67 -11.70 4.56
CA TYR A 164 12.03 -11.47 5.96
C TYR A 164 10.87 -10.92 6.76
N TYR A 165 10.73 -11.41 7.98
CA TYR A 165 9.66 -11.00 8.89
C TYR A 165 10.20 -10.58 10.23
N ALA A 166 9.63 -9.52 10.81
CA ALA A 166 9.94 -9.05 12.16
C ALA A 166 8.77 -8.28 12.79
N THR A 167 8.92 -7.93 14.05
CA THR A 167 8.02 -7.01 14.78
C THR A 167 8.80 -5.81 15.29
N ILE A 168 8.17 -4.63 15.33
CA ILE A 168 8.76 -3.43 15.93
C ILE A 168 8.71 -3.58 17.45
N ALA A 169 9.84 -3.39 18.13
CA ALA A 169 9.97 -3.60 19.56
C ALA A 169 9.24 -2.51 20.37
N ASN A 170 9.61 -1.23 20.24
CA ASN A 170 8.91 -0.07 20.83
C ASN A 170 9.51 1.27 20.36
N ASP A 171 10.85 1.35 20.21
CA ASP A 171 11.52 2.61 19.88
C ASP A 171 11.50 2.89 18.37
N VAL A 172 10.81 3.96 17.99
CA VAL A 172 10.83 4.51 16.64
C VAL A 172 11.32 5.94 16.66
N LYS A 173 12.45 6.20 15.98
CA LYS A 173 12.97 7.55 15.77
C LYS A 173 12.68 7.98 14.34
N VAL A 174 11.74 8.89 14.18
CA VAL A 174 11.44 9.52 12.88
C VAL A 174 12.58 10.44 12.47
N LEU A 175 13.03 10.31 11.22
CA LEU A 175 14.16 11.07 10.65
C LEU A 175 13.74 12.05 9.55
N SER A 176 12.54 11.90 8.98
CA SER A 176 12.04 12.77 7.91
C SER A 176 10.55 13.04 8.08
N SER A 177 10.05 14.06 7.37
CA SER A 177 8.63 14.15 7.09
C SER A 177 8.16 12.97 6.24
N ILE A 178 6.88 12.67 6.36
CA ILE A 178 6.17 11.67 5.57
C ILE A 178 6.11 12.07 4.10
N ARG A 179 6.17 11.08 3.23
CA ARG A 179 5.85 11.18 1.80
C ARG A 179 4.71 10.25 1.46
N LYS A 180 3.87 10.68 0.53
CA LYS A 180 2.72 9.94 0.05
C LYS A 180 2.86 9.72 -1.44
N TRP A 181 2.50 8.54 -1.89
CA TRP A 181 2.35 8.24 -3.31
C TRP A 181 0.93 7.74 -3.56
N TYR A 182 0.47 7.92 -4.79
CA TYR A 182 -0.90 7.71 -5.21
C TYR A 182 -0.91 6.88 -6.47
N ILE A 183 -1.91 6.00 -6.58
CA ILE A 183 -2.06 5.14 -7.74
C ILE A 183 -2.63 5.95 -8.90
N ALA A 184 -2.05 5.76 -10.08
CA ALA A 184 -2.60 6.37 -11.28
C ALA A 184 -3.97 5.77 -11.59
N LYS A 185 -4.91 6.63 -11.97
CA LYS A 185 -6.33 6.31 -12.14
C LYS A 185 -6.58 5.15 -13.11
N GLN A 186 -5.78 5.06 -14.17
CA GLN A 186 -5.84 4.00 -15.19
C GLN A 186 -5.47 2.59 -14.68
N PHE A 187 -4.85 2.51 -13.50
CA PHE A 187 -4.48 1.24 -12.88
C PHE A 187 -5.43 0.89 -11.72
N LEU A 188 -6.55 1.60 -11.58
CA LEU A 188 -7.55 1.19 -10.61
C LEU A 188 -8.21 -0.12 -11.07
N PRO A 189 -8.40 -1.08 -10.15
CA PRO A 189 -8.95 -2.39 -10.47
C PRO A 189 -10.44 -2.27 -10.84
N SER A 190 -10.78 -2.66 -12.07
CA SER A 190 -12.12 -2.51 -12.65
C SER A 190 -13.25 -3.11 -11.83
N GLU A 191 -12.99 -4.22 -11.16
CA GLU A 191 -13.90 -5.05 -10.39
C GLU A 191 -14.43 -4.35 -9.13
N TYR A 192 -13.73 -3.32 -8.67
CA TYR A 192 -14.15 -2.49 -7.54
C TYR A 192 -14.79 -1.17 -7.98
N ILE A 193 -14.83 -0.88 -9.27
CA ILE A 193 -15.37 0.39 -9.77
C ILE A 193 -16.87 0.25 -10.02
N LEU A 194 -17.63 1.16 -9.43
CA LEU A 194 -19.08 1.19 -9.47
C LEU A 194 -19.59 2.00 -10.66
N SER A 195 -20.56 1.43 -11.35
CA SER A 195 -21.34 2.03 -12.43
C SER A 195 -22.51 2.85 -11.90
N TYR A 196 -22.98 3.79 -12.73
CA TYR A 196 -24.13 4.64 -12.44
C TYR A 196 -25.44 3.83 -12.49
N ALA A 197 -26.25 3.86 -11.42
CA ALA A 197 -27.56 3.20 -11.36
C ALA A 197 -28.71 4.09 -10.87
N SER A 198 -28.42 5.33 -10.50
CA SER A 198 -29.40 6.29 -9.98
C SER A 198 -30.51 6.59 -11.00
N LYS A 199 -31.73 6.85 -10.49
CA LYS A 199 -32.84 7.36 -11.32
C LYS A 199 -32.74 8.86 -11.58
N ASP A 200 -32.00 9.57 -10.74
CA ASP A 200 -31.74 11.00 -10.90
C ASP A 200 -30.67 11.23 -11.97
N SER A 201 -30.36 12.51 -12.26
CA SER A 201 -29.23 12.89 -13.14
C SER A 201 -27.89 13.00 -12.39
N TYR A 202 -27.90 12.71 -11.08
CA TYR A 202 -26.72 12.77 -10.21
C TYR A 202 -26.74 11.68 -9.12
N ILE A 203 -25.57 11.52 -8.48
CA ILE A 203 -25.37 10.71 -7.27
C ILE A 203 -24.89 11.62 -6.15
N ASN A 204 -25.42 11.43 -4.94
CA ASN A 204 -24.98 12.19 -3.77
C ASN A 204 -23.88 11.43 -3.03
N LEU A 205 -22.65 11.93 -3.10
CA LEU A 205 -21.57 11.53 -2.21
C LEU A 205 -21.73 12.27 -0.87
N ARG A 206 -21.80 11.54 0.23
CA ARG A 206 -22.04 12.11 1.58
C ARG A 206 -20.91 11.78 2.54
N GLU A 207 -20.80 12.56 3.61
CA GLU A 207 -19.84 12.29 4.69
C GLU A 207 -20.24 11.05 5.53
N SER A 208 -21.55 10.80 5.64
CA SER A 208 -22.14 9.70 6.41
C SER A 208 -23.57 9.41 5.92
N PRO A 209 -24.18 8.27 6.30
CA PRO A 209 -25.56 7.95 5.95
C PRO A 209 -26.52 9.08 6.32
N ASN A 210 -27.24 9.63 5.33
CA ASN A 210 -28.12 10.80 5.47
C ASN A 210 -27.44 12.10 5.96
N GLY A 211 -26.11 12.14 6.07
CA GLY A 211 -25.33 13.30 6.48
C GLY A 211 -25.15 14.34 5.38
N LYS A 212 -24.23 15.29 5.60
CA LYS A 212 -23.94 16.36 4.64
C LYS A 212 -23.51 15.79 3.28
N ILE A 213 -23.99 16.42 2.21
CA ILE A 213 -23.53 16.14 0.84
C ILE A 213 -22.15 16.78 0.67
N LEU A 214 -21.15 15.95 0.34
CA LEU A 214 -19.81 16.38 -0.01
C LEU A 214 -19.73 16.81 -1.47
N ARG A 215 -20.39 16.05 -2.36
CA ARG A 215 -20.44 16.33 -3.80
C ARG A 215 -21.68 15.69 -4.45
N ALA A 216 -22.29 16.41 -5.39
CA ALA A 216 -23.26 15.85 -6.33
C ALA A 216 -22.51 15.47 -7.61
N ILE A 217 -22.29 14.18 -7.83
CA ILE A 217 -21.57 13.64 -8.99
C ILE A 217 -22.57 13.54 -10.13
N GLN A 218 -22.34 14.29 -11.21
CA GLN A 218 -23.27 14.28 -12.35
C GLN A 218 -23.09 12.99 -13.17
N LYS A 219 -24.18 12.50 -13.77
CA LYS A 219 -24.15 11.27 -14.58
C LYS A 219 -23.15 11.35 -15.73
N ASP A 220 -23.06 12.50 -16.38
CA ASP A 220 -22.15 12.76 -17.50
C ASP A 220 -20.70 12.97 -17.07
N GLU A 221 -20.43 13.21 -15.78
CA GLU A 221 -19.07 13.23 -15.24
C GLU A 221 -18.50 11.83 -15.06
N MET A 222 -19.32 10.79 -14.93
CA MET A 222 -18.86 9.42 -14.63
C MET A 222 -18.40 8.64 -15.86
N GLY A 223 -17.40 7.77 -15.64
CA GLY A 223 -16.89 6.86 -16.66
C GLY A 223 -17.84 5.71 -16.90
N ASP A 224 -18.05 5.36 -18.16
CA ASP A 224 -18.79 4.16 -18.55
C ASP A 224 -17.80 3.00 -18.73
N LEU A 225 -17.55 2.27 -17.65
CA LEU A 225 -16.54 1.21 -17.60
C LEU A 225 -16.98 -0.07 -18.31
N CYS A 226 -18.24 -0.12 -18.75
CA CYS A 226 -18.78 -1.17 -19.61
C CYS A 226 -18.18 -1.14 -21.01
N LYS A 227 -17.47 -0.06 -21.38
CA LYS A 227 -16.78 0.10 -22.66
C LYS A 227 -15.28 -0.13 -22.54
N SER A 228 -14.60 0.58 -21.63
CA SER A 228 -13.19 0.33 -21.21
C SER A 228 -12.74 1.35 -20.14
N ILE A 229 -11.72 1.02 -19.33
CA ILE A 229 -11.05 2.00 -18.44
C ILE A 229 -10.42 3.15 -19.24
N GLU A 230 -9.88 2.87 -20.42
CA GLU A 230 -9.30 3.89 -21.31
C GLU A 230 -10.33 4.95 -21.72
N SER A 231 -11.60 4.55 -21.89
CA SER A 231 -12.70 5.50 -22.17
C SER A 231 -13.05 6.41 -20.99
N ALA A 232 -12.52 6.12 -19.80
CA ALA A 232 -12.77 6.85 -18.57
C ALA A 232 -11.62 7.78 -18.13
N GLU A 233 -10.59 7.98 -18.97
CA GLU A 233 -9.42 8.82 -18.65
C GLU A 233 -9.84 10.22 -18.16
N ASN A 234 -10.83 10.84 -18.82
CA ASN A 234 -11.37 12.17 -18.49
C ASN A 234 -12.70 12.12 -17.71
N LYS A 235 -13.02 11.00 -17.06
CA LYS A 235 -14.29 10.80 -16.33
C LYS A 235 -14.07 10.40 -14.89
N GLY A 236 -14.97 10.76 -13.99
CA GLY A 236 -14.91 10.39 -12.58
C GLY A 236 -15.13 8.89 -12.39
N LEU A 237 -14.44 8.32 -11.41
CA LEU A 237 -14.57 6.92 -11.02
C LEU A 237 -15.03 6.83 -9.56
N ILE A 238 -15.85 5.83 -9.24
CA ILE A 238 -16.28 5.53 -7.87
C ILE A 238 -15.77 4.14 -7.52
N LEU A 239 -14.81 4.05 -6.61
CA LEU A 239 -14.28 2.78 -6.12
C LEU A 239 -15.01 2.38 -4.83
N GLU A 240 -15.49 1.14 -4.73
CA GLU A 240 -16.02 0.58 -3.49
C GLU A 240 -14.90 0.22 -2.51
N LEU A 241 -15.05 0.67 -1.26
CA LEU A 241 -14.15 0.37 -0.15
C LEU A 241 -14.80 -0.55 0.89
N GLY A 242 -16.03 -1.01 0.63
CA GLY A 242 -16.83 -1.87 1.49
C GLY A 242 -18.11 -1.20 2.00
N ARG A 243 -18.84 -1.89 2.89
CA ARG A 243 -20.14 -1.44 3.40
C ARG A 243 -20.05 -0.79 4.77
N ASP A 244 -20.96 0.15 5.06
CA ASP A 244 -21.16 0.64 6.42
C ASP A 244 -21.79 -0.47 7.28
N THR A 245 -21.10 -0.87 8.36
CA THR A 245 -21.53 -1.99 9.21
C THR A 245 -22.80 -1.70 9.99
N LYS A 246 -23.12 -0.44 10.24
CA LYS A 246 -24.34 -0.02 10.94
C LYS A 246 -25.49 0.27 9.97
N ASN A 247 -25.18 0.59 8.72
CA ASN A 247 -26.12 0.96 7.67
C ASN A 247 -25.78 0.23 6.37
N PRO A 248 -26.05 -1.09 6.24
CA PRO A 248 -25.54 -1.91 5.13
C PRO A 248 -25.96 -1.48 3.71
N LYS A 249 -26.99 -0.65 3.60
CA LYS A 249 -27.43 -0.03 2.33
C LYS A 249 -26.54 1.13 1.86
N TRP A 250 -25.57 1.53 2.68
CA TRP A 250 -24.62 2.59 2.36
C TRP A 250 -23.24 1.98 2.13
N LEU A 251 -22.70 2.26 0.96
CA LEU A 251 -21.38 1.83 0.53
C LEU A 251 -20.37 2.92 0.89
N LYS A 252 -19.25 2.55 1.50
CA LYS A 252 -18.08 3.40 1.62
C LYS A 252 -17.38 3.44 0.27
N VAL A 253 -17.05 4.63 -0.19
CA VAL A 253 -16.50 4.82 -1.52
C VAL A 253 -15.35 5.82 -1.53
N ALA A 254 -14.47 5.65 -2.52
CA ALA A 254 -13.50 6.63 -2.97
C ALA A 254 -13.97 7.18 -4.32
N TYR A 255 -14.32 8.47 -4.38
CA TYR A 255 -14.59 9.14 -5.64
C TYR A 255 -13.33 9.82 -6.17
N ILE A 256 -12.88 9.42 -7.35
CA ILE A 256 -11.75 9.99 -8.07
C ILE A 256 -12.31 10.97 -9.12
N PRO A 257 -12.11 12.29 -8.96
CA PRO A 257 -12.68 13.28 -9.88
C PRO A 257 -12.15 13.17 -11.32
N PRO A 258 -12.92 13.61 -12.34
CA PRO A 258 -12.55 13.56 -13.76
C PRO A 258 -11.18 14.15 -14.06
N GLU A 259 -10.85 15.29 -13.46
CA GLU A 259 -9.62 16.05 -13.65
C GLU A 259 -8.37 15.43 -13.00
N SER A 260 -8.54 14.34 -12.25
CA SER A 260 -7.47 13.71 -11.50
C SER A 260 -6.78 12.63 -12.34
N LYS A 261 -5.45 12.68 -12.39
CA LYS A 261 -4.62 11.65 -13.05
C LYS A 261 -4.33 10.45 -12.16
N ASP A 262 -4.42 10.65 -10.85
CA ASP A 262 -4.17 9.68 -9.80
C ASP A 262 -5.21 9.85 -8.67
N THR A 263 -5.06 9.06 -7.62
CA THR A 263 -5.94 9.05 -6.46
C THR A 263 -5.64 10.15 -5.43
N SER A 264 -4.74 11.11 -5.71
CA SER A 264 -4.34 12.15 -4.75
C SER A 264 -5.46 13.11 -4.35
N LYS A 265 -6.42 13.33 -5.24
CA LYS A 265 -7.58 14.21 -5.03
C LYS A 265 -8.87 13.45 -4.70
N THR A 266 -8.74 12.20 -4.27
CA THR A 266 -9.89 11.35 -3.94
C THR A 266 -10.76 11.99 -2.86
N ILE A 267 -12.07 11.97 -3.06
CA ILE A 267 -13.06 12.37 -2.07
C ILE A 267 -13.66 11.10 -1.48
N TYR A 268 -13.41 10.86 -0.19
CA TYR A 268 -13.94 9.72 0.53
C TYR A 268 -15.31 10.04 1.14
N GLY A 269 -16.22 9.08 1.10
CA GLY A 269 -17.55 9.24 1.67
C GLY A 269 -18.40 7.98 1.55
N VAL A 270 -19.72 8.17 1.60
CA VAL A 270 -20.69 7.10 1.41
C VAL A 270 -21.70 7.44 0.32
N ILE A 271 -22.16 6.41 -0.38
CA ILE A 271 -23.21 6.47 -1.39
C ILE A 271 -24.25 5.38 -1.07
N HIS A 272 -25.53 5.68 -1.27
CA HIS A 272 -26.58 4.68 -1.08
C HIS A 272 -26.53 3.65 -2.22
N GLU A 273 -26.64 2.36 -1.92
CA GLU A 273 -26.49 1.25 -2.86
C GLU A 273 -27.46 1.32 -4.05
N SER A 274 -28.60 2.01 -3.91
CA SER A 274 -29.55 2.20 -5.02
C SER A 274 -29.10 3.18 -6.10
N GLN A 275 -28.00 3.91 -5.90
CA GLN A 275 -27.50 4.93 -6.84
C GLN A 275 -26.36 4.42 -7.73
N VAL A 276 -25.79 3.27 -7.37
CA VAL A 276 -24.61 2.69 -7.99
C VAL A 276 -24.79 1.18 -8.15
N SER A 277 -24.03 0.56 -9.04
CA SER A 277 -24.12 -0.87 -9.31
C SER A 277 -22.77 -1.42 -9.76
N TYR A 278 -22.50 -2.69 -9.46
CA TYR A 278 -21.42 -3.43 -10.11
C TYR A 278 -21.77 -3.79 -11.55
N ASP A 279 -23.06 -3.98 -11.82
CA ASP A 279 -23.55 -4.24 -13.17
C ASP A 279 -23.61 -2.94 -13.97
N CYS A 280 -23.15 -3.05 -15.20
CA CYS A 280 -23.49 -2.14 -16.27
C CYS A 280 -25.01 -2.01 -16.37
N ALA A 281 -25.54 -0.79 -16.26
CA ALA A 281 -26.94 -0.53 -16.59
C ALA A 281 -27.17 -0.99 -18.04
N ARG A 282 -27.95 -2.06 -18.22
CA ARG A 282 -28.41 -2.52 -19.54
C ARG A 282 -29.44 -1.56 -20.12
#